data_AF-A0A381S579-F1
#
_entry.id   AF-A0A381S579-F1
#
_cell.length_a   1.000
_cell.length_b   1.000
_cell.length_c   1.000
_cell.angle_alpha   90.00
_cell.angle_beta   90.00
_cell.angle_gamma   90.00
#
_symmetry.space_group_name_H-M   'P 1'
#
loop_
_entity.id
_entity.type
_entity.pdbx_description
1 polymer ?
#
loop_
_entity_poly.entity_id
_entity_poly.type
_entity_poly.pdbx_seq_one_letter_code
_entity_poly.pdbx_strand_id
1 'polypeptide(L)'
;MIPELIYLSFPIIGLIGMGIFIPKLAANKKNFKTDKCDDPAEKSRRSADRGQLVSLSLMFMAGIQMILKSQQPSEKILLVAFGFIYAAVIGYMGDQMIGGDDGYSFESKAWQIRYGLGSLTTGSFFRYLLTVFLDMFISGCLIDVFQIIADPLTQRVKKMKLPFGSGYRDVLTNNFDNILQSIVAFATFMAYTNDTRFNWAYPPNTATKEDVIPIPTIKLITTVAGIVYLVANVPGNAGTANIKPGSSMADTLGTKLIYVCATLGLLTMGSMGIGFNLDPLKDREQLKEKVNAALPKELEGETKWYLADKKWAYGLAFLTIINFIGIGMPLMTSSKLGKLKYPISIISSLIVPGLLGSIALSADKKYFEKAKKAGVKKCNVAEKAVEEEAVEEKK
;
A
#
# COMPACT_ATOMS: atom_id res chain seq x y z
N MET A 1 33.66 17.69 0.78
CA MET A 1 32.86 18.45 -0.20
C MET A 1 32.11 17.52 -1.15
N ILE A 2 32.75 16.50 -1.73
CA ILE A 2 32.08 15.53 -2.62
C ILE A 2 30.92 14.78 -1.93
N PRO A 3 31.06 14.23 -0.70
CA PRO A 3 29.95 13.54 -0.02
C PRO A 3 28.75 14.45 0.26
N GLU A 4 29.00 15.71 0.60
CA GLU A 4 27.97 16.71 0.87
C GLU A 4 27.20 17.10 -0.41
N LEU A 5 27.89 17.18 -1.55
CA LEU A 5 27.26 17.43 -2.85
C LEU A 5 26.39 16.24 -3.30
N ILE A 6 26.84 15.00 -3.08
CA ILE A 6 26.06 13.79 -3.34
C ILE A 6 24.80 13.76 -2.47
N TYR A 7 24.93 14.12 -1.20
CA TYR A 7 23.78 14.24 -0.28
C TYR A 7 22.77 15.28 -0.77
N LEU A 8 23.25 16.44 -1.22
CA LEU A 8 22.42 17.52 -1.75
C LEU A 8 21.74 17.16 -3.08
N SER A 9 22.33 16.29 -3.90
CA SER A 9 21.75 15.89 -5.20
C SER A 9 20.74 14.75 -5.09
N PHE A 10 20.75 13.97 -4.01
CA PHE A 10 19.92 12.77 -3.86
C PHE A 10 18.41 12.99 -4.09
N PRO A 11 17.76 14.02 -3.52
CA PRO A 11 16.34 14.27 -3.78
C PRO A 11 16.06 14.67 -5.23
N ILE A 12 16.97 15.41 -5.85
CA ILE A 12 16.87 15.83 -7.26
C ILE A 12 16.95 14.60 -8.16
N ILE A 13 17.89 13.69 -7.90
CA ILE A 13 18.00 12.42 -8.62
C ILE A 13 16.73 11.60 -8.46
N GLY A 14 16.16 11.52 -7.25
CA GLY A 14 14.89 10.86 -7.00
C GLY A 14 13.72 11.47 -7.80
N LEU A 15 13.60 12.81 -7.80
CA LEU A 15 12.59 13.53 -8.58
C LEU A 15 12.75 13.32 -10.08
N ILE A 16 13.98 13.39 -10.60
CA ILE A 16 14.29 13.11 -12.02
C ILE A 16 13.93 11.65 -12.34
N GLY A 17 14.32 10.71 -11.48
CA GLY A 17 13.97 9.30 -11.60
C GLY A 17 12.46 9.11 -11.72
N MET A 18 11.68 9.69 -10.81
CA MET A 18 10.21 9.63 -10.89
C MET A 18 9.66 10.28 -12.16
N GLY A 19 10.19 11.44 -12.55
CA GLY A 19 9.81 12.14 -13.77
C GLY A 19 10.08 11.34 -15.05
N ILE A 20 11.01 10.38 -15.02
CA ILE A 20 11.30 9.47 -16.13
C ILE A 20 10.48 8.17 -16.00
N PHE A 21 10.42 7.58 -14.82
CA PHE A 21 9.79 6.28 -14.58
C PHE A 21 8.26 6.34 -14.72
N ILE A 22 7.60 7.38 -14.19
CA ILE A 22 6.13 7.49 -14.25
C ILE A 22 5.64 7.58 -15.70
N PRO A 23 6.15 8.49 -16.56
CA PRO A 23 5.72 8.54 -17.95
C PRO A 23 6.04 7.25 -18.71
N LYS A 24 7.18 6.60 -18.43
CA LYS A 24 7.54 5.34 -19.07
C LYS A 24 6.54 4.23 -18.75
N LEU A 25 6.15 4.08 -17.47
CA LEU A 25 5.14 3.12 -17.05
C LEU A 25 3.76 3.46 -17.62
N ALA A 26 3.39 4.75 -17.64
CA ALA A 26 2.11 5.23 -18.16
C ALA A 26 1.99 5.14 -19.69
N ALA A 27 3.11 5.26 -20.43
CA ALA A 27 3.11 5.17 -21.89
C ALA A 27 2.95 3.73 -22.40
N ASN A 28 3.23 2.71 -21.57
CA ASN A 28 3.05 1.33 -21.95
C ASN A 28 1.57 0.94 -21.99
N LYS A 29 0.94 1.08 -23.17
CA LYS A 29 -0.48 0.75 -23.38
C LYS A 29 -0.84 -0.68 -22.97
N LYS A 30 0.10 -1.64 -23.00
CA LYS A 30 -0.17 -3.01 -22.56
C LYS A 30 -0.55 -3.08 -21.09
N ASN A 31 -0.01 -2.19 -20.26
CA ASN A 31 -0.29 -2.18 -18.82
C ASN A 31 -1.74 -1.80 -18.50
N PHE A 32 -2.42 -1.13 -19.43
CA PHE A 32 -3.80 -0.66 -19.25
C PHE A 32 -4.82 -1.49 -20.05
N LYS A 33 -4.38 -2.60 -20.66
CA LYS A 33 -5.30 -3.60 -21.21
C LYS A 33 -5.68 -4.58 -20.11
N THR A 34 -6.94 -4.99 -20.11
CA THR A 34 -7.45 -6.02 -19.20
C THR A 34 -8.28 -7.00 -19.99
N ASP A 35 -7.88 -8.27 -19.99
CA ASP A 35 -8.73 -9.37 -20.41
C ASP A 35 -8.73 -10.45 -19.33
N LYS A 36 -9.93 -10.95 -19.03
CA LYS A 36 -10.14 -12.04 -18.08
C LYS A 36 -9.42 -13.32 -18.51
N CYS A 37 -9.23 -13.53 -19.80
CA CYS A 37 -8.62 -14.75 -20.33
C CYS A 37 -7.12 -14.63 -20.57
N ASP A 38 -6.47 -13.53 -20.20
CA ASP A 38 -5.02 -13.42 -20.28
C ASP A 38 -4.32 -14.34 -19.29
N ASP A 39 -3.10 -14.71 -19.66
CA ASP A 39 -2.20 -15.53 -18.87
C ASP A 39 -1.96 -14.93 -17.47
N PRO A 40 -1.97 -15.74 -16.39
CA PRO A 40 -1.75 -15.25 -15.03
C PRO A 40 -0.44 -14.48 -14.86
N ALA A 41 0.65 -14.87 -15.53
CA ALA A 41 1.93 -14.16 -15.42
C ALA A 41 1.87 -12.79 -16.09
N GLU A 42 1.18 -12.66 -17.23
CA GLU A 42 0.98 -11.35 -17.85
C GLU A 42 0.12 -10.43 -16.97
N LYS A 43 -0.95 -10.96 -16.37
CA LYS A 43 -1.77 -10.20 -15.41
C LYS A 43 -0.98 -9.78 -14.18
N SER A 44 -0.13 -10.66 -13.65
CA SER A 44 0.74 -10.33 -12.52
C SER A 44 1.71 -9.22 -12.92
N ARG A 45 2.37 -9.30 -14.08
CA ARG A 45 3.27 -8.26 -14.61
C ARG A 45 2.56 -6.91 -14.75
N ARG A 46 1.38 -6.85 -15.37
CA ARG A 46 0.61 -5.60 -15.50
C ARG A 46 0.19 -5.06 -14.14
N SER A 47 -0.17 -5.94 -13.22
CA SER A 47 -0.59 -5.55 -11.87
C SER A 47 0.57 -4.99 -11.06
N ALA A 48 1.76 -5.59 -11.18
CA ALA A 48 2.99 -5.08 -10.62
C ALA A 48 3.35 -3.69 -11.15
N ASP A 49 3.26 -3.47 -12.47
CA ASP A 49 3.55 -2.17 -13.10
C ASP A 49 2.55 -1.08 -12.65
N ARG A 50 1.24 -1.40 -12.60
CA ARG A 50 0.22 -0.46 -12.14
C ARG A 50 0.28 -0.23 -10.63
N GLY A 51 0.60 -1.26 -9.84
CA GLY A 51 0.84 -1.13 -8.40
C GLY A 51 2.04 -0.23 -8.09
N GLN A 52 3.07 -0.27 -8.95
CA GLN A 52 4.17 0.70 -8.87
C GLN A 52 3.69 2.12 -9.13
N LEU A 53 2.83 2.35 -10.14
CA LEU A 53 2.23 3.68 -10.38
C LEU A 53 1.38 4.15 -9.19
N VAL A 54 0.58 3.27 -8.59
CA VAL A 54 -0.19 3.57 -7.38
C VAL A 54 0.75 3.97 -6.25
N SER A 55 1.79 3.18 -5.99
CA SER A 55 2.75 3.45 -4.91
C SER A 55 3.51 4.76 -5.11
N LEU A 56 3.90 5.10 -6.35
CA LEU A 56 4.49 6.41 -6.68
C LEU A 56 3.49 7.55 -6.49
N SER A 57 2.21 7.33 -6.81
CA SER A 57 1.15 8.32 -6.58
C SER A 57 0.88 8.55 -5.09
N LEU A 58 1.09 7.54 -4.23
CA LEU A 58 0.97 7.71 -2.79
C LEU A 58 2.03 8.67 -2.22
N MET A 59 3.09 9.02 -2.96
CA MET A 59 4.00 10.07 -2.50
C MET A 59 3.31 11.43 -2.38
N PHE A 60 2.20 11.68 -3.08
CA PHE A 60 1.35 12.86 -2.83
C PHE A 60 0.78 12.88 -1.40
N MET A 61 0.62 11.71 -0.75
CA MET A 61 0.21 11.62 0.65
C MET A 61 1.25 12.21 1.61
N ALA A 62 2.53 12.25 1.22
CA ALA A 62 3.55 12.97 1.99
C ALA A 62 3.22 14.47 2.08
N GLY A 63 2.59 15.04 1.05
CA GLY A 63 2.04 16.40 1.08
C GLY A 63 0.98 16.58 2.17
N ILE A 64 0.03 15.65 2.25
CA ILE A 64 -1.00 15.64 3.30
C ILE A 64 -0.35 15.46 4.68
N GLN A 65 0.62 14.56 4.81
CA GLN A 65 1.37 14.36 6.05
C GLN A 65 2.12 15.63 6.48
N MET A 66 2.72 16.37 5.54
CA MET A 66 3.36 17.66 5.82
C MET A 66 2.35 18.69 6.33
N ILE A 67 1.16 18.76 5.72
CA ILE A 67 0.08 19.64 6.19
C ILE A 67 -0.35 19.25 7.60
N LEU A 68 -0.52 17.95 7.88
CA LEU A 68 -0.85 17.46 9.23
C LEU A 68 0.28 17.78 10.22
N LYS A 69 1.55 17.56 9.85
CA LYS A 69 2.73 17.88 10.67
C LYS A 69 2.79 19.37 11.02
N SER A 70 2.36 20.26 10.10
CA SER A 70 2.29 21.71 10.35
C SER A 70 1.33 22.12 11.48
N GLN A 71 0.41 21.21 11.87
CA GLN A 71 -0.47 21.37 13.01
C GLN A 71 0.17 20.92 14.33
N GLN A 72 1.43 20.49 14.32
CA GLN A 72 2.15 19.98 15.49
C GLN A 72 1.40 18.88 16.26
N PRO A 73 0.92 17.82 15.59
CA PRO A 73 0.39 16.64 16.27
C PRO A 73 1.54 15.91 16.99
N SER A 74 1.21 14.96 17.86
CA SER A 74 2.21 14.02 18.37
C SER A 74 2.86 13.27 17.19
N GLU A 75 4.19 13.38 17.05
CA GLU A 75 4.92 12.76 15.94
C GLU A 75 4.71 11.24 15.87
N LYS A 76 4.68 10.57 17.03
CA LYS A 76 4.40 9.12 17.13
C LYS A 76 3.01 8.78 16.61
N ILE A 77 1.98 9.55 16.99
CA ILE A 77 0.61 9.30 16.54
C ILE A 77 0.50 9.59 15.04
N LEU A 78 1.13 10.65 14.54
CA LEU A 78 1.14 10.95 13.12
C LEU A 78 1.79 9.83 12.31
N LEU A 79 2.98 9.36 12.72
CA LEU A 79 3.71 8.31 12.00
C LEU A 79 2.91 7.01 11.95
N VAL A 80 2.38 6.56 13.09
CA VAL A 80 1.67 5.28 13.19
C VAL A 80 0.28 5.38 12.57
N ALA A 81 -0.51 6.38 12.94
CA ALA A 81 -1.90 6.45 12.50
C ALA A 81 -2.02 6.88 11.03
N PHE A 82 -1.30 7.92 10.63
CA PHE A 82 -1.36 8.40 9.24
C PHE A 82 -0.48 7.55 8.32
N GLY A 83 0.80 7.40 8.68
CA GLY A 83 1.78 6.73 7.82
C GLY A 83 1.55 5.22 7.73
N PHE A 84 1.48 4.54 8.86
CA PHE A 84 1.41 3.07 8.86
C PHE A 84 -0.01 2.53 8.60
N ILE A 85 -1.04 3.12 9.21
CA ILE A 85 -2.41 2.60 9.09
C ILE A 85 -3.13 3.20 7.87
N TYR A 86 -3.28 4.52 7.82
CA TYR A 86 -4.12 5.16 6.81
C TYR A 86 -3.53 5.11 5.40
N ALA A 87 -2.25 5.47 5.23
CA ALA A 87 -1.61 5.41 3.92
C ALA A 87 -1.53 3.96 3.37
N ALA A 88 -1.36 2.95 4.23
CA ALA A 88 -1.45 1.55 3.82
C ALA A 88 -2.86 1.18 3.31
N VAL A 89 -3.91 1.59 4.01
CA VAL A 89 -5.30 1.33 3.58
C VAL A 89 -5.62 2.01 2.25
N ILE A 90 -5.24 3.27 2.08
CA ILE A 90 -5.41 3.99 0.80
C ILE A 90 -4.58 3.34 -0.30
N GLY A 91 -3.35 2.90 -0.01
CA GLY A 91 -2.49 2.21 -0.95
C GLY A 91 -3.09 0.87 -1.41
N TYR A 92 -3.60 0.07 -0.48
CA TYR A 92 -4.32 -1.15 -0.80
C TYR A 92 -5.55 -0.89 -1.67
N MET A 93 -6.37 0.12 -1.34
CA MET A 93 -7.51 0.48 -2.17
C MET A 93 -7.06 0.87 -3.58
N GLY A 94 -5.98 1.65 -3.71
CA GLY A 94 -5.39 1.99 -5.00
C GLY A 94 -4.93 0.76 -5.78
N ASP A 95 -4.27 -0.19 -5.11
CA ASP A 95 -3.82 -1.44 -5.71
C ASP A 95 -5.02 -2.29 -6.17
N GLN A 96 -6.13 -2.33 -5.41
CA GLN A 96 -7.33 -3.06 -5.84
C GLN A 96 -8.07 -2.34 -6.97
N MET A 97 -8.17 -1.01 -6.95
CA MET A 97 -8.91 -0.23 -7.94
C MET A 97 -8.18 -0.09 -9.28
N ILE A 98 -6.87 0.14 -9.22
CA ILE A 98 -6.04 0.52 -10.36
C ILE A 98 -4.96 -0.53 -10.61
N GLY A 99 -4.34 -1.05 -9.55
CA GLY A 99 -3.27 -2.04 -9.65
C GLY A 99 -3.75 -3.36 -10.27
N GLY A 100 -4.80 -3.96 -9.74
CA GLY A 100 -5.33 -5.25 -10.18
C GLY A 100 -6.21 -5.18 -11.43
N ASP A 101 -6.15 -6.22 -12.27
CA ASP A 101 -6.97 -6.33 -13.49
C ASP A 101 -8.47 -6.27 -13.19
N ASP A 102 -8.92 -6.89 -12.10
CA ASP A 102 -10.33 -6.94 -11.75
C ASP A 102 -10.91 -5.55 -11.47
N GLY A 103 -10.23 -4.75 -10.66
CA GLY A 103 -10.66 -3.38 -10.40
C GLY A 103 -10.52 -2.49 -11.63
N TYR A 104 -9.39 -2.57 -12.34
CA TYR A 104 -9.17 -1.73 -13.51
C TYR A 104 -10.17 -2.03 -14.65
N SER A 105 -10.68 -3.26 -14.73
CA SER A 105 -11.64 -3.69 -15.77
C SER A 105 -13.03 -3.03 -15.69
N PHE A 106 -13.39 -2.36 -14.59
CA PHE A 106 -14.66 -1.64 -14.53
C PHE A 106 -14.63 -0.40 -15.42
N GLU A 107 -15.62 -0.27 -16.31
CA GLU A 107 -15.78 0.93 -17.16
C GLU A 107 -16.08 2.20 -16.34
N SER A 108 -16.78 2.05 -15.20
CA SER A 108 -17.21 3.17 -14.36
C SER A 108 -16.32 3.34 -13.13
N LYS A 109 -15.81 4.56 -12.92
CA LYS A 109 -15.02 4.92 -11.73
C LYS A 109 -15.77 4.72 -10.41
N ALA A 110 -17.08 4.92 -10.40
CA ALA A 110 -17.90 4.67 -9.21
C ALA A 110 -17.91 3.19 -8.83
N TRP A 111 -17.97 2.29 -9.80
CA TRP A 111 -17.86 0.84 -9.58
C TRP A 111 -16.43 0.42 -9.19
N GLN A 112 -15.40 1.06 -9.76
CA GLN A 112 -14.01 0.88 -9.30
C GLN A 112 -13.87 1.21 -7.80
N ILE A 113 -14.37 2.38 -7.37
CA ILE A 113 -14.32 2.80 -5.97
C ILE A 113 -15.10 1.84 -5.07
N ARG A 114 -16.30 1.40 -5.50
CA ARG A 114 -17.06 0.38 -4.75
C ARG A 114 -16.28 -0.91 -4.56
N TYR A 115 -15.59 -1.38 -5.61
CA TYR A 115 -14.73 -2.55 -5.53
C TYR A 115 -13.57 -2.34 -4.55
N GLY A 116 -12.86 -1.21 -4.65
CA GLY A 116 -11.79 -0.84 -3.72
C GLY A 116 -12.27 -0.81 -2.27
N LEU A 117 -13.42 -0.19 -1.99
CA LEU A 117 -14.01 -0.21 -0.65
C LEU A 117 -14.37 -1.63 -0.21
N GLY A 118 -15.09 -2.40 -1.05
CA GLY A 118 -15.50 -3.76 -0.72
C GLY A 118 -14.32 -4.69 -0.41
N SER A 119 -13.20 -4.50 -1.09
CA SER A 119 -11.98 -5.30 -0.91
C SER A 119 -11.37 -5.21 0.49
N LEU A 120 -11.59 -4.09 1.22
CA LEU A 120 -11.13 -3.90 2.61
C LEU A 120 -11.70 -4.93 3.58
N THR A 121 -12.79 -5.60 3.20
CA THR A 121 -13.47 -6.60 4.02
C THR A 121 -13.04 -8.04 3.71
N THR A 122 -12.00 -8.22 2.90
CA THR A 122 -11.53 -9.53 2.45
C THR A 122 -10.26 -9.97 3.16
N GLY A 123 -9.95 -11.27 3.13
CA GLY A 123 -8.69 -11.78 3.66
C GLY A 123 -7.46 -11.21 2.95
N SER A 124 -7.61 -10.76 1.71
CA SER A 124 -6.55 -10.09 0.94
C SER A 124 -6.06 -8.82 1.61
N PHE A 125 -6.94 -8.06 2.26
CA PHE A 125 -6.55 -6.88 3.01
C PHE A 125 -5.72 -7.23 4.26
N PHE A 126 -6.09 -8.28 4.99
CA PHE A 126 -5.32 -8.72 6.16
C PHE A 126 -3.96 -9.32 5.78
N ARG A 127 -3.88 -10.07 4.69
CA ARG A 127 -2.58 -10.51 4.13
C ARG A 127 -1.75 -9.30 3.70
N TYR A 128 -2.37 -8.29 3.09
CA TYR A 128 -1.68 -7.04 2.77
C TYR A 128 -1.12 -6.35 4.02
N LEU A 129 -1.90 -6.24 5.10
CA LEU A 129 -1.39 -5.68 6.37
C LEU A 129 -0.16 -6.44 6.88
N LEU A 130 -0.13 -7.77 6.74
CA LEU A 130 1.05 -8.58 7.05
C LEU A 130 2.27 -8.20 6.18
N THR A 131 2.06 -7.91 4.89
CA THR A 131 3.14 -7.40 4.03
C THR A 131 3.64 -6.03 4.47
N VAL A 132 2.76 -5.16 4.99
CA VAL A 132 3.13 -3.84 5.51
C VAL A 132 3.93 -3.98 6.80
N PHE A 133 3.56 -4.89 7.71
CA PHE A 133 4.35 -5.18 8.90
C PHE A 133 5.72 -5.78 8.57
N LEU A 134 5.77 -6.74 7.64
CA LEU A 134 7.02 -7.30 7.15
C LEU A 134 7.93 -6.19 6.58
N ASP A 135 7.36 -5.32 5.75
CA ASP A 135 8.11 -4.21 5.15
C ASP A 135 8.60 -3.22 6.20
N MET A 136 7.79 -2.91 7.20
CA MET A 136 8.21 -2.07 8.34
C MET A 136 9.35 -2.69 9.13
N PHE A 137 9.33 -4.01 9.38
CA PHE A 137 10.41 -4.69 10.10
C PHE A 137 11.74 -4.57 9.37
N ILE A 138 11.75 -4.71 8.05
CA ILE A 138 12.97 -4.62 7.23
C ILE A 138 13.37 -3.15 7.03
N SER A 139 12.45 -2.32 6.55
CA SER A 139 12.72 -0.90 6.25
C SER A 139 13.08 -0.09 7.49
N GLY A 140 12.46 -0.34 8.64
CA GLY A 140 12.80 0.32 9.90
C GLY A 140 14.26 0.09 10.30
N CYS A 141 14.73 -1.16 10.21
CA CYS A 141 16.14 -1.47 10.47
C CYS A 141 17.09 -0.77 9.50
N LEU A 142 16.73 -0.72 8.21
CA LEU A 142 17.54 -0.05 7.19
C LEU A 142 17.61 1.46 7.43
N ILE A 143 16.46 2.09 7.70
CA ILE A 143 16.34 3.52 7.97
C ILE A 143 17.22 3.90 9.16
N ASP A 144 17.15 3.16 10.26
CA ASP A 144 17.97 3.41 11.45
C ASP A 144 19.47 3.39 11.12
N VAL A 145 19.93 2.36 10.41
CA VAL A 145 21.35 2.22 10.03
C VAL A 145 21.78 3.37 9.11
N PHE A 146 20.95 3.71 8.12
CA PHE A 146 21.24 4.82 7.23
C PHE A 146 21.28 6.16 7.97
N GLN A 147 20.44 6.38 8.97
CA GLN A 147 20.49 7.58 9.80
C GLN A 147 21.79 7.69 10.58
N ILE A 148 22.27 6.60 11.19
CA ILE A 148 23.56 6.60 11.92
C ILE A 148 24.69 7.05 10.99
N ILE A 149 24.70 6.57 9.75
CA ILE A 149 25.72 6.90 8.74
C ILE A 149 25.54 8.33 8.22
N ALA A 150 24.29 8.76 8.00
CA ALA A 150 23.98 10.03 7.38
C ALA A 150 24.00 11.22 8.35
N ASP A 151 23.76 11.02 9.65
CA ASP A 151 23.69 12.10 10.65
C ASP A 151 24.93 13.01 10.66
N PRO A 152 26.18 12.48 10.69
CA PRO A 152 27.38 13.32 10.60
C PRO A 152 27.45 14.12 9.29
N LEU A 153 26.89 13.59 8.21
CA LEU A 153 26.84 14.26 6.90
C LEU A 153 25.77 15.35 6.89
N THR A 154 24.57 15.07 7.41
CA THR A 154 23.49 16.06 7.58
C THR A 154 23.96 17.25 8.42
N GLN A 155 24.69 17.01 9.52
CA GLN A 155 25.24 18.08 10.35
C GLN A 155 26.31 18.91 9.63
N ARG A 156 27.13 18.30 8.77
CA ARG A 156 28.09 19.03 7.92
C ARG A 156 27.38 19.89 6.88
N VAL A 157 26.35 19.33 6.21
CA VAL A 157 25.55 20.04 5.21
C VAL A 157 24.82 21.23 5.83
N LYS A 158 24.24 21.09 7.04
CA LYS A 158 23.61 22.21 7.78
C LYS A 158 24.54 23.41 7.98
N LYS A 159 25.84 23.17 8.16
CA LYS A 159 26.85 24.22 8.37
C LYS A 159 27.42 24.79 7.06
N MET A 160 27.11 24.19 5.91
CA MET A 160 27.65 24.62 4.62
C MET A 160 26.99 25.92 4.15
N LYS A 161 27.81 26.83 3.59
CA LYS A 161 27.34 28.01 2.84
C LYS A 161 27.20 27.61 1.38
N LEU A 162 25.97 27.56 0.88
CA LEU A 162 25.68 27.25 -0.52
C LEU A 162 25.49 28.54 -1.33
N PRO A 163 25.91 28.57 -2.61
CA PRO A 163 25.78 29.74 -3.47
C PRO A 163 24.32 30.07 -3.84
N PHE A 164 23.40 29.10 -3.77
CA PHE A 164 21.99 29.25 -4.15
C PHE A 164 21.03 29.52 -2.97
N GLY A 165 21.57 29.98 -1.83
CA GLY A 165 20.79 30.30 -0.62
C GLY A 165 20.60 29.12 0.34
N SER A 166 20.15 29.41 1.56
CA SER A 166 19.96 28.41 2.63
C SER A 166 18.67 27.60 2.49
N GLY A 167 17.67 28.08 1.75
CA GLY A 167 16.35 27.48 1.68
C GLY A 167 16.35 26.00 1.27
N TYR A 168 17.06 25.64 0.19
CA TYR A 168 17.15 24.25 -0.25
C TYR A 168 17.84 23.34 0.78
N ARG A 169 18.94 23.82 1.35
CA ARG A 169 19.66 23.12 2.42
C ARG A 169 18.78 22.90 3.64
N ASP A 170 18.05 23.93 4.06
CA ASP A 170 17.21 23.88 5.24
C ASP A 170 16.03 22.93 5.02
N VAL A 171 15.39 22.98 3.84
CA VAL A 171 14.35 22.01 3.46
C VAL A 171 14.89 20.59 3.48
N LEU A 172 16.03 20.33 2.84
CA LEU A 172 16.63 19.00 2.77
C LEU A 172 17.00 18.47 4.15
N THR A 173 17.73 19.26 4.94
CA THR A 173 18.28 18.81 6.22
C THR A 173 17.25 18.74 7.33
N ASN A 174 16.11 19.42 7.20
CA ASN A 174 14.98 19.32 8.13
C ASN A 174 13.97 18.23 7.75
N ASN A 175 14.05 17.68 6.53
CA ASN A 175 13.16 16.61 6.04
C ASN A 175 13.93 15.37 5.57
N PHE A 176 15.18 15.22 6.00
CA PHE A 176 16.02 14.11 5.54
C PHE A 176 15.46 12.74 5.96
N ASP A 177 14.80 12.67 7.12
CA ASP A 177 14.03 11.52 7.59
C ASP A 177 13.00 11.05 6.54
N ASN A 178 12.15 11.95 6.06
CA ASN A 178 11.12 11.64 5.08
C ASN A 178 11.72 11.24 3.71
N ILE A 179 12.83 11.86 3.33
CA ILE A 179 13.55 11.55 2.09
C ILE A 179 14.15 10.15 2.17
N LEU A 180 14.85 9.85 3.26
CA LEU A 180 15.43 8.54 3.51
C LEU A 180 14.35 7.45 3.55
N GLN A 181 13.25 7.69 4.27
CA GLN A 181 12.11 6.79 4.28
C GLN A 181 11.56 6.53 2.87
N SER A 182 11.43 7.57 2.04
CA SER A 182 10.96 7.42 0.65
C SER A 182 11.90 6.57 -0.21
N ILE A 183 13.22 6.72 -0.01
CA ILE A 183 14.24 5.95 -0.74
C ILE A 183 14.20 4.48 -0.31
N VAL A 184 14.18 4.23 0.99
CA VAL A 184 14.11 2.87 1.52
C VAL A 184 12.80 2.20 1.08
N ALA A 185 11.66 2.89 1.19
CA ALA A 185 10.38 2.39 0.73
C ALA A 185 10.38 2.07 -0.77
N PHE A 186 11.00 2.91 -1.60
CA PHE A 186 11.15 2.61 -3.03
C PHE A 186 12.04 1.38 -3.26
N ALA A 187 13.16 1.28 -2.55
CA ALA A 187 14.08 0.17 -2.68
C ALA A 187 13.45 -1.17 -2.25
N THR A 188 12.78 -1.21 -1.10
CA THR A 188 12.08 -2.42 -0.64
C THR A 188 10.90 -2.77 -1.53
N PHE A 189 10.19 -1.76 -2.04
CA PHE A 189 9.12 -1.96 -3.02
C PHE A 189 9.60 -2.68 -4.27
N MET A 190 10.73 -2.24 -4.84
CA MET A 190 11.35 -2.87 -6.01
C MET A 190 11.98 -4.22 -5.69
N ALA A 191 12.47 -4.42 -4.46
CA ALA A 191 13.19 -5.64 -4.09
C ALA A 191 12.27 -6.82 -3.78
N TYR A 192 11.15 -6.60 -3.08
CA TYR A 192 10.24 -7.70 -2.72
C TYR A 192 8.79 -7.28 -2.42
N THR A 193 8.52 -6.03 -2.01
CA THR A 193 7.18 -5.70 -1.49
C THR A 193 6.13 -5.78 -2.60
N ASN A 194 6.46 -5.40 -3.83
CA ASN A 194 5.54 -5.51 -4.96
C ASN A 194 5.18 -6.97 -5.26
N ASP A 195 6.19 -7.86 -5.34
CA ASP A 195 5.98 -9.28 -5.59
C ASP A 195 5.22 -9.94 -4.45
N THR A 196 5.53 -9.59 -3.20
CA THR A 196 4.82 -10.14 -2.02
C THR A 196 3.35 -9.73 -2.02
N ARG A 197 3.02 -8.53 -2.49
CA ARG A 197 1.65 -8.05 -2.62
C ARG A 197 0.88 -8.83 -3.70
N PHE A 198 1.40 -8.83 -4.93
CA PHE A 198 0.68 -9.38 -6.09
C PHE A 198 0.85 -10.89 -6.30
N ASN A 199 1.80 -11.55 -5.64
CA ASN A 199 1.98 -12.99 -5.71
C ASN A 199 1.62 -13.69 -4.38
N TRP A 200 1.17 -12.97 -3.35
CA TRP A 200 0.70 -13.60 -2.11
C TRP A 200 -0.46 -12.91 -1.43
N ALA A 201 -0.40 -11.61 -1.18
CA ALA A 201 -1.47 -10.94 -0.46
C ALA A 201 -2.79 -10.95 -1.25
N TYR A 202 -2.74 -10.66 -2.55
CA TYR A 202 -3.88 -10.65 -3.46
C TYR A 202 -3.49 -11.08 -4.88
N PRO A 203 -3.12 -12.37 -5.06
CA PRO A 203 -2.80 -12.88 -6.39
C PRO A 203 -4.00 -12.80 -7.33
N PRO A 204 -3.77 -12.63 -8.65
CA PRO A 204 -4.84 -12.59 -9.65
C PRO A 204 -5.80 -13.76 -9.52
N ASN A 205 -7.10 -13.59 -9.80
CA ASN A 205 -8.10 -14.64 -9.63
C ASN A 205 -7.84 -15.93 -10.43
N THR A 206 -6.97 -15.87 -11.44
CA THR A 206 -6.52 -17.00 -12.27
C THR A 206 -5.21 -17.63 -11.80
N ALA A 207 -4.56 -17.10 -10.77
CA ALA A 207 -3.31 -17.62 -10.24
C ALA A 207 -3.50 -19.03 -9.67
N THR A 208 -2.54 -19.92 -9.97
CA THR A 208 -2.45 -21.28 -9.43
C THR A 208 -1.54 -21.33 -8.20
N LYS A 209 -1.25 -22.52 -7.69
CA LYS A 209 -0.38 -22.71 -6.52
C LYS A 209 1.07 -22.36 -6.82
N GLU A 210 1.49 -22.52 -8.06
CA GLU A 210 2.84 -22.26 -8.55
C GLU A 210 3.11 -20.76 -8.67
N ASP A 211 2.07 -19.96 -8.93
CA ASP A 211 2.16 -18.50 -9.02
C ASP A 211 2.21 -17.81 -7.64
N VAL A 212 1.93 -18.55 -6.57
CA VAL A 212 1.73 -18.00 -5.22
C VAL A 212 2.91 -18.31 -4.32
N ILE A 213 3.41 -17.29 -3.60
CA ILE A 213 4.49 -17.49 -2.63
C ILE A 213 4.01 -18.47 -1.54
N PRO A 214 4.77 -19.54 -1.25
CA PRO A 214 4.36 -20.52 -0.24
C PRO A 214 4.15 -19.92 1.14
N ILE A 215 3.06 -20.32 1.80
CA ILE A 215 2.70 -19.84 3.14
C ILE A 215 3.81 -20.06 4.18
N PRO A 216 4.52 -21.22 4.22
CA PRO A 216 5.63 -21.40 5.16
C PRO A 216 6.73 -20.36 4.99
N THR A 217 7.01 -19.94 3.75
CA THR A 217 8.01 -18.91 3.42
C THR A 217 7.61 -17.57 4.05
N ILE A 218 6.36 -17.15 3.89
CA ILE A 218 5.89 -15.88 4.47
C ILE A 218 5.94 -15.92 6.00
N LYS A 219 5.47 -17.01 6.63
CA LYS A 219 5.55 -17.18 8.08
C LYS A 219 6.99 -17.06 8.59
N LEU A 220 7.91 -17.77 7.94
CA LEU A 220 9.30 -17.80 8.36
C LEU A 220 9.96 -16.43 8.19
N ILE A 221 9.86 -15.83 7.00
CA ILE A 221 10.48 -14.53 6.71
C ILE A 221 9.92 -13.44 7.62
N THR A 222 8.60 -13.36 7.80
CA THR A 222 7.99 -12.35 8.69
C THR A 222 8.40 -12.55 10.14
N THR A 223 8.52 -13.80 10.62
CA THR A 223 8.98 -14.08 11.99
C THR A 223 10.44 -13.69 12.18
N VAL A 224 11.32 -14.07 11.25
CA VAL A 224 12.75 -13.71 11.30
C VAL A 224 12.93 -12.19 11.23
N ALA A 225 12.25 -11.51 10.30
CA ALA A 225 12.28 -10.06 10.20
C ALA A 225 11.79 -9.39 11.49
N GLY A 226 10.72 -9.90 12.10
CA GLY A 226 10.23 -9.41 13.39
C GLY A 226 11.26 -9.55 14.53
N ILE A 227 11.94 -10.70 14.61
CA ILE A 227 13.02 -10.91 15.60
C ILE A 227 14.18 -9.94 15.36
N VAL A 228 14.61 -9.78 14.10
CA VAL A 228 15.68 -8.83 13.74
C VAL A 228 15.27 -7.41 14.12
N TYR A 229 14.03 -7.01 13.82
CA TYR A 229 13.50 -5.70 14.15
C TYR A 229 13.46 -5.42 15.66
N LEU A 230 13.16 -6.42 16.49
CA LEU A 230 13.21 -6.30 17.96
C LEU A 230 14.61 -6.04 18.49
N VAL A 231 15.62 -6.72 17.92
CA VAL A 231 17.01 -6.65 18.40
C VAL A 231 17.75 -5.45 17.78
N ALA A 232 17.37 -5.04 16.57
CA ALA A 232 17.98 -3.93 15.86
C ALA A 232 17.82 -2.61 16.63
N ASN A 233 18.91 -1.87 16.75
CA ASN A 233 18.97 -0.47 17.20
C ASN A 233 18.23 -0.17 18.52
N VAL A 234 18.22 -1.14 19.45
CA VAL A 234 17.77 -0.88 20.82
C VAL A 234 18.73 0.13 21.46
N PRO A 235 18.25 1.31 21.89
CA PRO A 235 19.09 2.33 22.49
C PRO A 235 19.91 1.76 23.67
N GLY A 236 21.24 1.89 23.61
CA GLY A 236 22.16 1.38 24.63
C GLY A 236 23.08 0.24 24.16
N ASN A 237 22.87 -0.31 22.97
CA ASN A 237 23.83 -1.22 22.33
C ASN A 237 25.04 -0.46 21.75
N ALA A 238 26.19 -1.13 21.62
CA ALA A 238 27.41 -0.55 21.04
C ALA A 238 27.13 0.09 19.67
N GLY A 239 27.50 1.37 19.48
CA GLY A 239 27.21 2.14 18.26
C GLY A 239 25.85 2.87 18.24
N THR A 240 24.96 2.59 19.19
CA THR A 240 23.63 3.26 19.31
C THR A 240 23.60 4.32 20.42
N ALA A 241 24.73 4.61 21.07
CA ALA A 241 24.80 5.58 22.18
C ALA A 241 24.31 6.99 21.81
N ASN A 242 24.31 7.34 20.52
CA ASN A 242 23.79 8.60 20.00
C ASN A 242 22.29 8.57 19.69
N ILE A 243 21.68 7.38 19.63
CA ILE A 243 20.25 7.18 19.42
C ILE A 243 19.56 7.25 20.78
N LYS A 244 18.97 8.40 21.11
CA LYS A 244 18.17 8.53 22.31
C LYS A 244 16.86 7.76 22.11
N PRO A 245 16.36 6.98 23.10
CA PRO A 245 15.00 6.48 23.08
C PRO A 245 14.03 7.65 22.82
N GLY A 246 13.25 7.56 21.74
CA GLY A 246 12.36 8.65 21.32
C GLY A 246 12.99 9.76 20.47
N SER A 247 14.17 9.55 19.86
CA SER A 247 14.47 10.22 18.58
C SER A 247 13.35 9.90 17.57
N SER A 248 13.06 10.79 16.64
CA SER A 248 11.83 10.77 15.83
C SER A 248 11.56 9.46 15.05
N MET A 249 12.55 8.57 14.92
CA MET A 249 12.42 7.27 14.26
C MET A 249 12.79 6.04 15.12
N ALA A 250 13.37 6.20 16.33
CA ALA A 250 13.71 5.06 17.16
C ALA A 250 12.50 4.58 17.99
N ASP A 251 11.89 3.48 17.55
CA ASP A 251 10.83 2.82 18.31
C ASP A 251 11.35 2.28 19.64
N THR A 252 10.56 2.47 20.71
CA THR A 252 10.88 1.85 22.00
C THR A 252 10.73 0.33 21.90
N LEU A 253 11.50 -0.42 22.69
CA LEU A 253 11.39 -1.89 22.72
C LEU A 253 9.95 -2.36 22.96
N GLY A 254 9.20 -1.67 23.84
CA GLY A 254 7.78 -1.95 24.08
C GLY A 254 6.92 -1.77 22.84
N THR A 255 7.12 -0.68 22.08
CA THR A 255 6.43 -0.45 20.79
C THR A 255 6.76 -1.53 19.77
N LYS A 256 8.05 -1.88 19.63
CA LYS A 256 8.50 -2.95 18.71
C LYS A 256 7.86 -4.29 19.06
N LEU A 257 7.82 -4.62 20.36
CA LEU A 257 7.20 -5.85 20.87
C LEU A 257 5.71 -5.90 20.54
N ILE A 258 4.99 -4.79 20.70
CA ILE A 258 3.57 -4.71 20.33
C ILE A 258 3.38 -5.03 18.84
N TYR A 259 4.19 -4.45 17.94
CA TYR A 259 4.08 -4.73 16.51
C TYR A 259 4.37 -6.19 16.18
N VAL A 260 5.46 -6.75 16.71
CA VAL A 260 5.79 -8.16 16.45
C VAL A 260 4.72 -9.10 17.01
N CYS A 261 4.25 -8.88 18.23
CA CYS A 261 3.16 -9.67 18.81
C CYS A 261 1.88 -9.55 18.00
N ALA A 262 1.52 -8.34 17.53
CA ALA A 262 0.34 -8.13 16.68
C ALA A 262 0.48 -8.87 15.34
N THR A 263 1.65 -8.82 14.70
CA THR A 263 1.92 -9.52 13.45
C THR A 263 1.89 -11.05 13.63
N LEU A 264 2.50 -11.58 14.70
CA LEU A 264 2.44 -13.01 15.02
C LEU A 264 1.01 -13.47 15.35
N GLY A 265 0.25 -12.64 16.05
CA GLY A 265 -1.18 -12.84 16.29
C GLY A 265 -1.96 -12.94 14.99
N LEU A 266 -1.78 -11.98 14.07
CA LEU A 266 -2.42 -11.99 12.74
C LEU A 266 -2.02 -13.21 11.90
N LEU A 267 -0.74 -13.58 11.90
CA LEU A 267 -0.26 -14.80 11.21
C LEU A 267 -0.91 -16.06 11.78
N THR A 268 -1.05 -16.14 13.11
CA THR A 268 -1.67 -17.27 13.80
C THR A 268 -3.16 -17.35 13.49
N MET A 269 -3.88 -16.23 13.63
CA MET A 269 -5.31 -16.12 13.28
C MET A 269 -5.56 -16.54 11.82
N GLY A 270 -4.78 -16.01 10.88
CA GLY A 270 -4.88 -16.36 9.47
C GLY A 270 -4.58 -17.83 9.19
N SER A 271 -3.64 -18.43 9.92
CA SER A 271 -3.30 -19.86 9.80
C SER A 271 -4.43 -20.76 10.28
N MET A 272 -5.13 -20.33 11.32
CA MET A 272 -6.28 -21.04 11.90
C MET A 272 -7.57 -20.78 11.13
N GLY A 273 -7.57 -19.88 10.13
CA GLY A 273 -8.77 -19.47 9.39
C GLY A 273 -9.73 -18.61 10.22
N ILE A 274 -9.23 -17.97 11.30
CA ILE A 274 -10.05 -17.11 12.17
C ILE A 274 -10.09 -15.71 11.56
N GLY A 275 -11.24 -15.34 11.00
CA GLY A 275 -11.49 -14.04 10.36
C GLY A 275 -11.00 -13.96 8.92
N PHE A 276 -9.85 -14.54 8.59
CA PHE A 276 -9.34 -14.69 7.22
C PHE A 276 -8.47 -15.94 7.07
N ASN A 277 -8.21 -16.39 5.85
CA ASN A 277 -7.23 -17.46 5.59
C ASN A 277 -5.89 -16.86 5.16
N LEU A 278 -4.79 -17.42 5.67
CA LEU A 278 -3.45 -17.05 5.22
C LEU A 278 -3.12 -17.59 3.82
N ASP A 279 -3.81 -18.66 3.40
CA ASP A 279 -3.79 -19.19 2.04
C ASP A 279 -4.71 -18.37 1.13
N PRO A 280 -4.18 -17.60 0.16
CA PRO A 280 -5.01 -16.79 -0.73
C PRO A 280 -5.91 -17.64 -1.65
N LEU A 281 -5.53 -18.88 -1.98
CA LEU A 281 -6.33 -19.75 -2.85
C LEU A 281 -7.54 -20.29 -2.09
N LYS A 282 -7.34 -20.76 -0.85
CA LYS A 282 -8.44 -21.19 0.02
C LYS A 282 -9.40 -20.06 0.34
N ASP A 283 -8.87 -18.86 0.59
CA ASP A 283 -9.68 -17.66 0.83
C ASP A 283 -10.55 -17.31 -0.39
N ARG A 284 -9.98 -17.46 -1.60
CA ARG A 284 -10.69 -17.25 -2.87
C ARG A 284 -11.81 -18.28 -3.07
N GLU A 285 -11.58 -19.55 -2.76
CA GLU A 285 -12.61 -20.60 -2.84
C GLU A 285 -13.79 -20.29 -1.91
N GLN A 286 -13.52 -19.96 -0.65
CA GLN A 286 -14.56 -19.56 0.30
C GLN A 286 -15.30 -18.28 -0.14
N LEU A 287 -14.61 -17.34 -0.78
CA LEU A 287 -15.24 -16.16 -1.34
C LEU A 287 -16.14 -16.52 -2.53
N LYS A 288 -15.70 -17.42 -3.41
CA LYS A 288 -16.50 -17.89 -4.55
C LYS A 288 -17.80 -18.56 -4.11
N GLU A 289 -17.79 -19.36 -3.06
CA GLU A 289 -19.01 -19.95 -2.49
C GLU A 289 -20.02 -18.87 -2.08
N LYS A 290 -19.56 -17.83 -1.37
CA LYS A 290 -20.39 -16.68 -0.97
C LYS A 290 -20.90 -15.89 -2.17
N VAL A 291 -20.08 -15.74 -3.20
CA VAL A 291 -20.43 -15.06 -4.45
C VAL A 291 -21.54 -15.81 -5.17
N ASN A 292 -21.40 -17.13 -5.32
CA ASN A 292 -22.39 -17.97 -6.00
C ASN A 292 -23.74 -17.99 -5.27
N ALA A 293 -23.72 -17.88 -3.94
CA ALA A 293 -24.95 -17.78 -3.15
C ALA A 293 -25.62 -16.39 -3.25
N ALA A 294 -24.86 -15.32 -3.51
CA ALA A 294 -25.33 -13.94 -3.41
C ALA A 294 -25.60 -13.26 -4.76
N LEU A 295 -24.96 -13.70 -5.83
CA LEU A 295 -25.11 -13.12 -7.17
C LEU A 295 -26.06 -13.94 -8.05
N PRO A 296 -26.65 -13.31 -9.08
CA PRO A 296 -27.37 -14.03 -10.14
C PRO A 296 -26.47 -15.06 -10.83
N LYS A 297 -27.07 -16.12 -11.39
CA LYS A 297 -26.37 -17.22 -12.08
C LYS A 297 -25.42 -16.73 -13.17
N GLU A 298 -25.78 -15.64 -13.85
CA GLU A 298 -25.00 -15.06 -14.93
C GLU A 298 -23.67 -14.43 -14.48
N LEU A 299 -23.51 -14.19 -13.17
CA LEU A 299 -22.31 -13.61 -12.55
C LEU A 299 -21.67 -14.53 -11.51
N GLU A 300 -22.00 -15.83 -11.51
CA GLU A 300 -21.38 -16.81 -10.61
C GLU A 300 -19.85 -16.80 -10.75
N GLY A 301 -19.14 -16.77 -9.62
CA GLY A 301 -17.68 -16.69 -9.56
C GLY A 301 -17.09 -15.30 -9.82
N GLU A 302 -17.88 -14.28 -10.18
CA GLU A 302 -17.40 -12.89 -10.36
C GLU A 302 -17.27 -12.16 -9.01
N THR A 303 -16.18 -12.44 -8.30
CA THR A 303 -15.89 -11.86 -6.97
C THR A 303 -15.92 -10.33 -6.98
N LYS A 304 -15.47 -9.68 -8.07
CA LYS A 304 -15.44 -8.22 -8.18
C LYS A 304 -16.81 -7.57 -8.09
N TRP A 305 -17.83 -8.15 -8.73
CA TRP A 305 -19.19 -7.62 -8.70
C TRP A 305 -19.84 -7.81 -7.34
N TYR A 306 -19.58 -8.93 -6.67
CA TYR A 306 -20.04 -9.16 -5.30
C TYR A 306 -19.45 -8.15 -4.33
N LEU A 307 -18.13 -7.92 -4.40
CA LEU A 307 -17.46 -6.95 -3.52
C LEU A 307 -17.98 -5.53 -3.77
N ALA A 308 -18.13 -5.14 -5.04
CA ALA A 308 -18.61 -3.82 -5.41
C ALA A 308 -20.09 -3.61 -5.10
N ASP A 309 -20.97 -4.61 -5.27
CA ASP A 309 -22.41 -4.45 -5.03
C ASP A 309 -22.79 -4.65 -3.55
N LYS A 310 -22.25 -5.69 -2.90
CA LYS A 310 -22.70 -6.14 -1.57
C LYS A 310 -21.80 -5.69 -0.42
N LYS A 311 -20.50 -5.42 -0.66
CA LYS A 311 -19.52 -5.18 0.42
C LYS A 311 -19.01 -3.75 0.52
N TRP A 312 -19.21 -2.92 -0.49
CA TRP A 312 -18.69 -1.56 -0.52
C TRP A 312 -19.09 -0.71 0.71
N ALA A 313 -20.33 -0.84 1.21
CA ALA A 313 -20.81 -0.07 2.37
C ALA A 313 -20.08 -0.46 3.67
N TYR A 314 -19.82 -1.76 3.88
CA TYR A 314 -19.01 -2.23 5.00
C TYR A 314 -17.57 -1.73 4.89
N GLY A 315 -17.01 -1.74 3.68
CA GLY A 315 -15.72 -1.14 3.37
C GLY A 315 -15.66 0.35 3.67
N LEU A 316 -16.72 1.10 3.35
CA LEU A 316 -16.82 2.52 3.65
C LEU A 316 -16.89 2.79 5.16
N ALA A 317 -17.67 2.00 5.90
CA ALA A 317 -17.71 2.08 7.35
C ALA A 317 -16.33 1.82 7.97
N PHE A 318 -15.63 0.78 7.49
CA PHE A 318 -14.27 0.48 7.89
C PHE A 318 -13.30 1.63 7.57
N LEU A 319 -13.33 2.15 6.34
CA LEU A 319 -12.51 3.30 5.92
C LEU A 319 -12.78 4.54 6.78
N THR A 320 -14.02 4.75 7.23
CA THR A 320 -14.39 5.88 8.09
C THR A 320 -13.69 5.80 9.45
N ILE A 321 -13.65 4.60 10.06
CA ILE A 321 -12.91 4.34 11.30
C ILE A 321 -11.42 4.56 11.07
N ILE A 322 -10.87 4.00 10.00
CA ILE A 322 -9.46 4.16 9.65
C ILE A 322 -9.10 5.63 9.42
N ASN A 323 -9.95 6.40 8.74
CA ASN A 323 -9.69 7.81 8.47
C ASN A 323 -9.74 8.65 9.76
N PHE A 324 -10.64 8.30 10.67
CA PHE A 324 -10.64 8.91 12.01
C PHE A 324 -9.36 8.59 12.79
N ILE A 325 -8.88 7.35 12.74
CA ILE A 325 -7.59 6.99 13.35
C ILE A 325 -6.47 7.79 12.69
N GLY A 326 -6.37 7.75 11.36
CA GLY A 326 -5.23 8.27 10.63
C GLY A 326 -5.16 9.79 10.48
N ILE A 327 -6.29 10.48 10.43
CA ILE A 327 -6.35 11.96 10.30
C ILE A 327 -6.88 12.56 11.59
N GLY A 328 -7.98 12.01 12.11
CA GLY A 328 -8.67 12.55 13.27
C GLY A 328 -7.81 12.54 14.54
N MET A 329 -7.23 11.40 14.92
CA MET A 329 -6.43 11.30 16.14
C MET A 329 -5.19 12.21 16.13
N PRO A 330 -4.37 12.29 15.05
CA PRO A 330 -3.30 13.28 14.98
C PRO A 330 -3.81 14.70 15.23
N LEU A 331 -4.89 15.12 14.56
CA LEU A 331 -5.46 16.46 14.74
C LEU A 331 -5.97 16.70 16.16
N MET A 332 -6.54 15.70 16.85
CA MET A 332 -6.95 15.82 18.26
C MET A 332 -5.76 16.02 19.22
N THR A 333 -4.58 15.59 18.81
CA THR A 333 -3.34 15.77 19.59
C THR A 333 -2.60 17.06 19.24
N SER A 334 -3.10 17.82 18.26
CA SER A 334 -2.51 19.10 17.85
C SER A 334 -2.52 20.11 19.00
N SER A 335 -1.35 20.69 19.30
CA SER A 335 -1.21 21.83 20.20
C SER A 335 -1.73 23.13 19.57
N LYS A 336 -1.56 23.28 18.25
CA LYS A 336 -1.87 24.51 17.49
C LYS A 336 -3.36 24.80 17.36
N LEU A 337 -4.19 23.76 17.28
CA LEU A 337 -5.63 23.90 17.03
C LEU A 337 -6.46 24.26 18.28
N GLY A 338 -5.88 24.22 19.48
CA GLY A 338 -6.56 24.59 20.72
C GLY A 338 -7.91 23.88 20.90
N LYS A 339 -8.99 24.63 21.15
CA LYS A 339 -10.35 24.07 21.32
C LYS A 339 -10.98 23.57 20.01
N LEU A 340 -10.53 24.07 18.85
CA LEU A 340 -11.07 23.71 17.54
C LEU A 340 -10.59 22.33 17.07
N LYS A 341 -9.63 21.72 17.77
CA LYS A 341 -9.06 20.43 17.38
C LYS A 341 -10.08 19.30 17.25
N TYR A 342 -11.12 19.27 18.10
CA TYR A 342 -12.18 18.25 18.03
C TYR A 342 -13.09 18.40 16.81
N PRO A 343 -13.76 19.57 16.59
CA PRO A 343 -14.61 19.72 15.40
C PRO A 343 -13.81 19.61 14.09
N ILE A 344 -12.60 20.16 14.03
CA ILE A 344 -11.74 20.03 12.83
C ILE A 344 -11.38 18.57 12.60
N SER A 345 -10.96 17.84 13.64
CA SER A 345 -10.65 16.41 13.54
C SER A 345 -11.81 15.58 13.00
N ILE A 346 -13.03 15.79 13.54
CA ILE A 346 -14.22 15.06 13.09
C ILE A 346 -14.52 15.38 11.63
N ILE A 347 -14.57 16.67 11.27
CA ILE A 347 -14.87 17.10 9.90
C ILE A 347 -13.83 16.54 8.92
N SER A 348 -12.53 16.72 9.20
CA SER A 348 -11.45 16.23 8.34
C SER A 348 -11.49 14.71 8.16
N SER A 349 -11.88 13.96 9.19
CA SER A 349 -12.02 12.50 9.12
C SER A 349 -13.21 12.03 8.27
N LEU A 350 -14.17 12.90 7.99
CA LEU A 350 -15.35 12.57 7.18
C LEU A 350 -15.21 13.00 5.71
N ILE A 351 -14.24 13.87 5.36
CA ILE A 351 -14.08 14.37 3.98
C ILE A 351 -13.85 13.23 2.99
N VAL A 352 -12.86 12.36 3.24
CA VAL A 352 -12.50 11.28 2.30
C VAL A 352 -13.59 10.20 2.22
N PRO A 353 -14.10 9.64 3.34
CA PRO A 353 -15.25 8.73 3.29
C PRO A 353 -16.50 9.37 2.66
N GLY A 354 -16.80 10.64 2.96
CA GLY A 354 -17.93 11.35 2.38
C GLY A 354 -17.82 11.49 0.88
N LEU A 355 -16.63 11.87 0.37
CA LEU A 355 -16.35 11.98 -1.06
C LEU A 355 -16.43 10.62 -1.75
N LEU A 356 -15.71 9.61 -1.25
CA LEU A 356 -15.70 8.28 -1.85
C LEU A 356 -17.06 7.61 -1.77
N GLY A 357 -17.80 7.79 -0.66
CA GLY A 357 -19.16 7.32 -0.50
C GLY A 357 -20.13 7.97 -1.47
N SER A 358 -20.02 9.28 -1.70
CA SER A 358 -20.84 10.00 -2.69
C SER A 358 -20.57 9.51 -4.12
N ILE A 359 -19.30 9.29 -4.48
CA ILE A 359 -18.94 8.73 -5.78
C ILE A 359 -19.40 7.27 -5.89
N ALA A 360 -19.27 6.47 -4.83
CA ALA A 360 -19.78 5.11 -4.81
C ALA A 360 -21.31 5.10 -4.98
N LEU A 361 -22.05 6.03 -4.39
CA LEU A 361 -23.51 6.13 -4.54
C LEU A 361 -23.93 6.50 -5.97
N SER A 362 -23.09 7.21 -6.73
CA SER A 362 -23.37 7.55 -8.14
C SER A 362 -23.15 6.40 -9.13
N ALA A 363 -22.80 5.20 -8.65
CA ALA A 363 -22.62 4.03 -9.51
C ALA A 363 -23.93 3.63 -10.20
N ASP A 364 -23.97 3.86 -11.52
CA ASP A 364 -25.12 3.56 -12.36
C ASP A 364 -25.33 2.04 -12.48
N LYS A 365 -26.54 1.59 -12.12
CA LYS A 365 -26.93 0.18 -12.17
C LYS A 365 -26.89 -0.40 -13.58
N LYS A 366 -26.94 0.41 -14.64
CA LYS A 366 -26.86 -0.08 -16.02
C LYS A 366 -25.59 -0.88 -16.29
N TYR A 367 -24.47 -0.57 -15.62
CA TYR A 367 -23.22 -1.30 -15.79
C TYR A 367 -23.32 -2.71 -15.19
N PHE A 368 -23.97 -2.83 -14.04
CA PHE A 368 -24.26 -4.13 -13.42
C PHE A 368 -25.21 -4.94 -14.30
N GLU A 369 -26.28 -4.34 -14.82
CA GLU A 369 -27.21 -5.00 -15.74
C GLU A 369 -26.56 -5.39 -17.07
N LYS A 370 -25.67 -4.54 -17.61
CA LYS A 370 -24.85 -4.86 -18.80
C LYS A 370 -23.96 -6.07 -18.53
N ALA A 371 -23.31 -6.12 -17.37
CA ALA A 371 -22.50 -7.27 -16.98
C ALA A 371 -23.32 -8.54 -16.81
N LYS A 372 -24.50 -8.45 -16.18
CA LYS A 372 -25.43 -9.57 -16.05
C LYS A 372 -25.87 -10.10 -17.42
N LYS A 373 -26.19 -9.21 -18.37
CA LYS A 373 -26.56 -9.59 -19.75
C LYS A 373 -25.40 -10.22 -20.53
N ALA A 374 -24.19 -9.70 -20.36
CA ALA A 374 -22.99 -10.26 -21.00
C ALA A 374 -22.62 -11.63 -20.41
N GLY A 375 -22.96 -11.85 -19.14
CA GLY A 375 -22.63 -13.05 -18.40
C GLY A 375 -21.14 -13.20 -18.12
N VAL A 376 -20.77 -14.30 -17.48
CA VAL A 376 -19.37 -14.67 -17.26
C VAL A 376 -18.77 -15.16 -18.58
N LYS A 377 -17.86 -14.37 -19.16
CA LYS A 377 -17.06 -14.82 -20.32
C LYS A 377 -16.28 -16.07 -19.92
N LYS A 378 -16.60 -17.20 -20.57
CA LYS A 378 -15.83 -18.45 -20.45
C LYS A 378 -14.54 -18.30 -21.24
N CYS A 379 -13.41 -18.63 -20.62
CA CYS A 379 -12.14 -18.65 -21.33
C CYS A 379 -12.01 -20.00 -22.02
N ASN A 380 -12.27 -20.03 -23.33
CA ASN A 380 -11.94 -21.19 -24.17
C ASN A 380 -10.44 -21.15 -24.44
N VAL A 381 -9.68 -21.94 -23.66
CA VAL A 381 -8.22 -22.04 -23.79
C VAL A 381 -7.83 -22.50 -25.20
N ALA A 382 -8.64 -23.37 -25.82
CA ALA A 382 -8.42 -23.89 -27.16
C ALA A 382 -8.57 -22.83 -28.28
N GLU A 383 -9.52 -21.89 -28.19
CA GLU A 383 -9.67 -20.82 -29.21
C GLU A 383 -8.54 -19.79 -29.11
N LYS A 384 -8.06 -19.52 -27.89
CA LYS A 384 -7.01 -18.52 -27.67
C LYS A 384 -5.64 -18.98 -28.21
N ALA A 385 -5.32 -20.28 -28.06
CA ALA A 385 -4.11 -20.87 -28.65
C ALA A 385 -4.12 -20.78 -30.18
N VAL A 386 -5.27 -21.04 -30.82
CA VAL A 386 -5.43 -20.95 -32.28
C VAL A 386 -5.32 -19.50 -32.79
N GLU A 387 -5.87 -18.53 -32.06
CA GLU A 387 -5.70 -17.11 -32.41
C GLU A 387 -4.25 -16.63 -32.27
N GLU A 388 -3.53 -17.09 -31.24
CA GLU A 388 -2.12 -16.72 -31.02
C GLU A 388 -1.20 -17.33 -32.08
N GLU A 389 -1.38 -18.62 -32.42
CA GLU A 389 -0.67 -19.27 -33.53
C GLU A 389 -0.94 -18.58 -34.87
N ALA A 390 -2.19 -18.21 -35.15
CA ALA A 390 -2.55 -17.51 -36.39
C ALA A 390 -2.02 -16.07 -36.50
N VAL A 391 -1.70 -15.43 -35.36
CA VAL A 391 -1.06 -14.10 -35.32
C VAL A 391 0.45 -14.22 -35.42
N GLU A 392 1.05 -15.31 -34.95
CA GLU A 392 2.47 -15.59 -35.07
C GLU A 392 2.84 -16.01 -36.51
N GLU A 393 2.01 -16.80 -37.20
CA GLU A 393 2.19 -17.13 -38.63
C GLU A 393 2.07 -15.92 -39.57
N LYS A 394 1.47 -14.82 -39.11
CA LYS A 394 1.28 -13.58 -39.89
C LYS A 394 2.34 -12.51 -39.64
N LYS A 395 3.29 -12.75 -38.74
CA LYS A 395 4.46 -11.88 -38.51
C LYS A 395 5.70 -12.49 -39.14
#